data_AF-A0A527YTZ3-F1
#
_entry.id   AF-A0A527YTZ3-F1
#
_cell.length_a   1.000
_cell.length_b   1.000
_cell.length_c   1.000
_cell.angle_alpha   90.00
_cell.angle_beta   90.00
_cell.angle_gamma   90.00
#
_symmetry.space_group_name_H-M   'P 1'
#
loop_
_entity.id
_entity.type
_entity.pdbx_description
1 polymer ?
#
loop_
_entity_poly.entity_id
_entity_poly.type
_entity_poly.pdbx_seq_one_letter_code
_entity_poly.pdbx_strand_id
1 'polypeptide(L)'
;RSTPQNIVIGGAAGALPPVIGWAAATGTVGAESLILFLIIFLWTPPHFWALALFKIGDYAAAGIPMMPNVAGQASTRKQIFVYSLILAPIGVLPWAFGFASGLYGIVSAALGAGFIWHA
;
A
#
# COMPACT_ATOMS: atom_id res chain seq x y z
N ARG A 1 -11.89 -12.46 -14.59
CA ARG A 1 -11.96 -11.20 -13.81
C ARG A 1 -12.86 -11.49 -12.60
N SER A 2 -12.35 -12.16 -11.55
CA SER A 2 -13.25 -12.91 -10.64
C SER A 2 -12.94 -12.81 -9.15
N THR A 3 -11.88 -12.13 -8.71
CA THR A 3 -11.59 -12.00 -7.28
C THR A 3 -11.46 -10.53 -6.86
N PRO A 4 -11.96 -10.16 -5.66
CA PRO A 4 -11.80 -8.80 -5.14
C PRO A 4 -10.34 -8.53 -4.70
N GLN A 5 -9.47 -9.54 -4.77
CA GLN A 5 -8.02 -9.44 -4.57
C GLN A 5 -7.25 -8.99 -5.82
N ASN A 6 -7.91 -8.69 -6.94
CA ASN A 6 -7.24 -8.19 -8.15
C ASN A 6 -6.32 -6.99 -7.87
N ILE A 7 -6.64 -6.16 -6.88
CA ILE A 7 -5.84 -5.00 -6.47
C ILE A 7 -4.59 -5.42 -5.70
N VAL A 8 -4.64 -6.51 -4.93
CA VAL A 8 -3.49 -7.04 -4.20
C VAL A 8 -2.52 -7.71 -5.17
N ILE A 9 -3.03 -8.51 -6.10
CA ILE A 9 -2.21 -9.17 -7.13
C ILE A 9 -1.63 -8.14 -8.10
N GLY A 10 -2.45 -7.19 -8.56
CA GLY A 10 -1.98 -6.07 -9.40
C GLY A 10 -1.04 -5.13 -8.66
N GLY A 11 -1.27 -4.92 -7.35
CA GLY A 11 -0.41 -4.12 -6.48
C GLY A 11 0.95 -4.77 -6.27
N ALA A 12 1.04 -6.10 -6.18
CA ALA A 12 2.31 -6.81 -6.14
C ALA A 12 3.11 -6.59 -7.42
N ALA A 13 2.46 -6.72 -8.59
CA ALA A 13 3.11 -6.45 -9.87
C ALA A 13 3.54 -4.97 -10.00
N GLY A 14 2.70 -4.04 -9.56
CA GLY A 14 2.98 -2.59 -9.55
C GLY A 14 4.05 -2.17 -8.55
N ALA A 15 4.36 -3.01 -7.55
CA ALA A 15 5.39 -2.77 -6.55
C ALA A 15 6.78 -3.31 -6.93
N LEU A 16 6.91 -4.09 -8.01
CA LEU A 16 8.19 -4.60 -8.52
C LEU A 16 9.16 -3.56 -9.13
N PRO A 17 8.74 -2.39 -9.67
CA PRO A 17 9.67 -1.45 -10.30
C PRO A 17 10.87 -1.02 -9.44
N PRO A 18 10.75 -0.74 -8.12
CA PRO A 18 11.91 -0.46 -7.26
C PRO A 18 12.89 -1.64 -7.17
N VAL A 19 12.39 -2.88 -7.16
CA VAL A 19 13.24 -4.09 -7.12
C VAL A 19 14.03 -4.22 -8.40
N ILE A 20 13.36 -4.05 -9.55
CA ILE A 20 13.99 -4.12 -10.87
C ILE A 20 15.01 -2.98 -11.03
N GLY A 21 14.64 -1.76 -10.64
CA GLY A 21 15.53 -0.59 -10.70
C GLY A 21 16.77 -0.76 -9.83
N TRP A 22 16.61 -1.28 -8.61
CA TRP A 22 17.73 -1.56 -7.72
C TRP A 22 18.65 -2.65 -8.26
N ALA A 23 18.08 -3.76 -8.76
CA ALA A 23 18.84 -4.85 -9.36
C ALA A 23 19.58 -4.40 -10.63
N ALA A 24 18.96 -3.55 -11.45
CA ALA A 24 19.59 -2.98 -12.65
C ALA A 24 20.76 -2.05 -12.31
N ALA A 25 20.64 -1.26 -11.23
CA ALA A 25 21.68 -0.31 -10.84
C ALA A 25 22.82 -0.94 -10.02
N THR A 26 22.53 -1.93 -9.18
CA THR A 26 23.50 -2.50 -8.22
C THR A 26 23.91 -3.94 -8.51
N GLY A 27 23.21 -4.63 -9.42
CA GLY A 27 23.41 -6.05 -9.70
C GLY A 27 22.92 -7.00 -8.61
N THR A 28 22.25 -6.49 -7.55
CA THR A 28 21.79 -7.29 -6.40
C THR A 28 20.35 -6.98 -6.02
N VAL A 29 19.72 -7.84 -5.24
CA VAL A 29 18.43 -7.56 -4.59
C VAL A 29 18.70 -7.43 -3.09
N GLY A 30 18.77 -6.19 -2.61
CA GLY A 30 19.03 -5.85 -1.21
C GLY A 30 17.77 -5.61 -0.40
N ALA A 31 17.92 -5.48 0.92
CA ALA A 31 16.84 -5.17 1.84
C ALA A 31 16.15 -3.83 1.48
N GLU A 32 16.90 -2.87 0.96
CA GLU A 32 16.45 -1.54 0.52
C GLU A 32 15.37 -1.67 -0.55
N SER A 33 15.64 -2.50 -1.57
CA SER A 33 14.71 -2.72 -2.66
C SER A 33 13.42 -3.42 -2.23
N LEU A 34 13.53 -4.35 -1.27
CA LEU A 34 12.39 -5.07 -0.69
C LEU A 34 11.57 -4.17 0.23
N ILE A 35 12.19 -3.27 0.99
CA ILE A 35 11.49 -2.28 1.81
C ILE A 35 10.67 -1.35 0.90
N LEU A 36 11.25 -0.85 -0.19
CA LEU A 36 10.53 -0.02 -1.16
C LEU A 36 9.37 -0.78 -1.83
N PHE A 37 9.58 -2.06 -2.19
CA PHE A 37 8.52 -2.94 -2.66
C PHE A 37 7.38 -3.03 -1.64
N LEU A 38 7.70 -3.30 -0.36
CA LEU A 38 6.71 -3.44 0.70
C LEU A 38 5.92 -2.16 0.92
N ILE A 39 6.58 -0.99 0.89
CA ILE A 39 5.91 0.30 1.00
C ILE A 39 4.86 0.43 -0.12
N ILE A 40 5.26 0.28 -1.40
CA ILE A 40 4.32 0.42 -2.52
C ILE A 40 3.22 -0.63 -2.47
N PHE A 41 3.57 -1.88 -2.17
CA PHE A 41 2.62 -2.98 -2.09
C PHE A 41 1.56 -2.75 -1.01
N LEU A 42 1.96 -2.34 0.19
CA LEU A 42 1.06 -2.18 1.33
C LEU A 42 0.24 -0.90 1.27
N TRP A 43 0.74 0.17 0.63
CA TRP A 43 -0.02 1.40 0.41
C TRP A 43 -1.12 1.23 -0.65
N THR A 44 -0.92 0.33 -1.61
CA THR A 44 -1.80 0.20 -2.77
C THR A 44 -3.24 -0.20 -2.37
N PRO A 45 -3.48 -1.28 -1.59
CA PRO A 45 -4.82 -1.65 -1.15
C PRO A 45 -5.55 -0.55 -0.38
N PRO A 46 -5.01 0.07 0.69
CA PRO A 46 -5.74 1.07 1.46
C PRO A 46 -6.09 2.30 0.62
N HIS A 47 -5.20 2.75 -0.26
CA HIS A 47 -5.46 3.88 -1.16
C HIS A 47 -6.60 3.57 -2.15
N PHE A 48 -6.51 2.45 -2.88
CA PHE A 48 -7.53 2.10 -3.87
C PHE A 48 -8.87 1.73 -3.25
N TRP A 49 -8.87 1.07 -2.08
CA TRP A 49 -10.11 0.73 -1.38
C TRP A 49 -10.80 1.96 -0.79
N ALA A 50 -10.05 2.95 -0.31
CA ALA A 50 -10.62 4.23 0.10
C ALA A 50 -11.33 4.93 -1.07
N LEU A 51 -10.70 4.98 -2.25
CA LEU A 51 -11.33 5.52 -3.47
C LEU A 51 -12.57 4.71 -3.88
N ALA A 52 -12.51 3.39 -3.77
CA ALA A 52 -13.62 2.51 -4.09
C ALA A 52 -14.83 2.70 -3.15
N LEU A 53 -14.60 3.06 -1.88
CA LEU A 53 -15.69 3.41 -0.95
C LEU A 53 -16.47 4.64 -1.42
N PHE A 54 -15.78 5.68 -1.92
CA PHE A 54 -16.42 6.89 -2.45
C PHE A 54 -17.14 6.66 -3.79
N LYS A 55 -16.65 5.69 -4.58
CA LYS A 55 -17.14 5.40 -5.94
C LYS A 55 -17.91 4.08 -6.05
N ILE A 56 -18.45 3.61 -4.92
CA ILE A 56 -19.08 2.29 -4.81
C ILE A 56 -20.23 2.09 -5.82
N GLY A 57 -21.03 3.14 -6.06
CA GLY A 57 -22.15 3.12 -7.00
C GLY A 57 -21.70 3.03 -8.46
N ASP A 58 -20.67 3.79 -8.84
CA ASP A 58 -20.09 3.77 -10.20
C ASP A 58 -19.49 2.38 -10.49
N TYR A 59 -18.78 1.80 -9.52
CA TYR A 59 -18.24 0.44 -9.63
C TYR A 59 -19.34 -0.63 -9.68
N ALA A 60 -20.43 -0.45 -8.94
CA ALA A 60 -21.58 -1.36 -8.97
C ALA A 60 -22.27 -1.32 -10.33
N ALA A 61 -22.52 -0.12 -10.87
CA ALA A 61 -23.15 0.07 -12.18
C ALA A 61 -22.31 -0.50 -13.33
N ALA A 62 -20.97 -0.41 -13.23
CA ALA A 62 -20.04 -0.99 -14.19
C ALA A 62 -19.81 -2.50 -14.02
N GLY A 63 -20.41 -3.14 -13.00
CA GLY A 63 -20.23 -4.56 -12.72
C GLY A 63 -18.80 -4.95 -12.30
N ILE A 64 -18.04 -4.01 -11.74
CA ILE A 64 -16.64 -4.26 -11.32
C ILE A 64 -16.62 -4.73 -9.86
N PRO A 65 -16.12 -5.95 -9.57
CA PRO A 65 -16.09 -6.49 -8.22
C PRO A 65 -14.97 -5.84 -7.40
N MET A 66 -15.29 -4.74 -6.73
CA MET A 66 -14.41 -4.06 -5.78
C MET A 66 -14.68 -4.53 -4.34
N MET A 67 -13.68 -4.45 -3.46
CA MET A 67 -13.81 -4.87 -2.06
C MET A 67 -15.04 -4.30 -1.32
N PRO A 68 -15.37 -3.00 -1.44
CA PRO A 68 -16.62 -2.46 -0.88
C PRO A 68 -17.89 -3.14 -1.38
N ASN A 69 -17.93 -3.52 -2.67
CA ASN A 69 -19.09 -4.12 -3.33
C ASN A 69 -19.23 -5.60 -3.00
N VAL A 70 -18.12 -6.29 -2.71
CA VAL A 70 -18.10 -7.73 -2.44
C VAL A 70 -18.18 -8.04 -0.95
N ALA A 71 -17.38 -7.36 -0.12
CA ALA A 71 -17.26 -7.63 1.31
C ALA A 71 -17.94 -6.57 2.19
N GLY A 72 -18.52 -5.54 1.58
CA GLY A 72 -19.16 -4.43 2.28
C GLY A 72 -18.18 -3.34 2.74
N GLN A 73 -18.77 -2.18 3.06
CA GLN A 73 -18.00 -1.00 3.47
C GLN A 73 -17.26 -1.21 4.80
N ALA A 74 -17.90 -1.86 5.77
CA ALA A 74 -17.32 -2.11 7.10
C ALA A 74 -16.08 -3.01 7.04
N SER A 75 -16.13 -4.10 6.27
CA SER A 75 -14.97 -4.99 6.07
C SER A 75 -13.84 -4.26 5.35
N THR A 76 -14.17 -3.45 4.35
CA THR A 76 -13.17 -2.67 3.60
C THR A 76 -12.44 -1.67 4.50
N ARG A 77 -13.17 -0.91 5.34
CA ARG A 77 -12.56 0.01 6.31
C ARG A 77 -11.64 -0.71 7.30
N LYS A 78 -12.08 -1.86 7.83
CA LYS A 78 -11.23 -2.67 8.72
C LYS A 78 -9.92 -3.09 8.04
N GLN A 79 -9.97 -3.47 6.77
CA GLN A 79 -8.75 -3.83 6.03
C GLN A 79 -7.88 -2.60 5.75
N ILE A 80 -8.46 -1.46 5.36
CA ILE A 80 -7.71 -0.19 5.25
C ILE A 80 -6.95 0.10 6.54
N PHE A 81 -7.61 -0.01 7.69
CA PHE A 81 -6.99 0.18 8.99
C PHE A 81 -5.85 -0.80 9.27
N VAL A 82 -6.06 -2.10 9.07
CA VAL A 82 -5.01 -3.13 9.29
C VAL A 82 -3.80 -2.90 8.37
N TYR A 83 -4.02 -2.61 7.09
CA TYR A 83 -2.93 -2.31 6.16
C TYR A 83 -2.19 -1.02 6.55
N SER A 84 -2.91 0.00 7.01
CA SER A 84 -2.32 1.26 7.49
C SER A 84 -1.44 1.05 8.73
N LEU A 85 -1.87 0.19 9.64
CA LEU A 85 -1.12 -0.18 10.85
C LEU A 85 0.21 -0.89 10.51
N ILE A 86 0.23 -1.69 9.45
CA ILE A 86 1.43 -2.39 8.98
C ILE A 86 2.32 -1.47 8.13
N LEU A 87 1.70 -0.59 7.31
CA LEU A 87 2.41 0.35 6.46
C LEU A 87 3.20 1.39 7.28
N ALA A 88 2.64 1.89 8.38
CA ALA A 88 3.28 2.92 9.20
C ALA A 88 4.70 2.53 9.68
N PRO A 89 4.94 1.37 10.32
CA PRO A 89 6.29 0.96 10.70
C PRO A 89 7.18 0.68 9.49
N ILE A 90 6.62 0.13 8.40
CA ILE A 90 7.37 -0.17 7.18
C ILE A 90 7.84 1.10 6.47
N GLY A 91 7.06 2.17 6.49
CA GLY A 91 7.45 3.49 5.97
C GLY A 91 8.63 4.12 6.71
N VAL A 92 8.86 3.74 7.97
CA VAL A 92 10.00 4.24 8.78
C VAL A 92 11.28 3.42 8.53
N LEU A 93 11.19 2.20 7.99
CA LEU A 93 12.34 1.33 7.75
C LEU A 93 13.45 1.94 6.88
N PRO A 94 13.18 2.76 5.85
CA PRO A 94 14.26 3.41 5.09
C PRO A 94 15.21 4.25 5.94
N TRP A 95 14.69 4.91 6.97
CA TRP A 95 15.53 5.63 7.94
C TRP A 95 16.27 4.66 8.86
N ALA A 96 15.59 3.62 9.36
CA ALA A 96 16.19 2.63 10.25
C ALA A 96 17.33 1.82 9.59
N PHE A 97 17.23 1.54 8.29
CA PHE A 97 18.26 0.88 7.48
C PHE A 97 19.33 1.83 6.94
N GLY A 98 19.23 3.13 7.23
CA GLY A 98 20.30 4.10 6.96
C GLY A 98 20.38 4.59 5.50
N PHE A 99 19.39 4.29 4.65
CA PHE A 99 19.34 4.78 3.26
C PHE A 99 18.36 5.95 3.05
N ALA A 100 17.75 6.46 4.12
CA ALA A 100 16.98 7.69 4.13
C ALA A 100 17.41 8.63 5.27
N SER A 101 17.14 9.93 5.12
CA SER A 101 17.54 10.96 6.10
C SER A 101 16.71 10.91 7.38
N GLY A 102 17.23 11.50 8.47
CA GLY A 102 16.46 11.65 9.71
C GLY A 102 15.17 12.45 9.54
N LEU A 103 15.19 13.46 8.65
CA LEU A 103 13.99 14.22 8.29
C LEU A 103 12.93 13.32 7.65
N TYR A 104 13.33 12.41 6.75
CA TYR A 104 12.42 11.42 6.18
C TYR A 104 11.79 10.54 7.27
N GLY A 105 12.58 10.06 8.23
CA GLY A 105 12.08 9.24 9.34
C GLY A 105 11.00 9.95 10.17
N ILE A 106 11.25 11.22 10.54
CA ILE A 106 10.29 12.03 11.31
C ILE A 106 9.00 12.25 10.51
N VAL A 107 9.12 12.66 9.24
CA VAL A 107 7.96 12.91 8.37
C VAL A 107 7.17 11.63 8.14
N SER A 108 7.84 10.51 7.86
CA SER A 108 7.17 9.23 7.65
C SER A 108 6.45 8.73 8.91
N ALA A 109 7.04 8.91 10.10
CA ALA A 109 6.39 8.55 11.35
C ALA A 109 5.15 9.42 11.63
N ALA A 110 5.26 10.73 11.43
CA ALA A 110 4.15 11.66 11.60
C ALA A 110 3.00 11.38 10.62
N LEU A 111 3.31 11.19 9.35
CA LEU A 111 2.31 10.86 8.32
C LEU A 111 1.71 9.47 8.53
N GLY A 112 2.50 8.48 8.93
CA GLY A 112 2.01 7.14 9.25
C GLY A 112 1.03 7.14 10.44
N ALA A 113 1.35 7.89 11.50
CA ALA A 113 0.43 8.08 12.62
C ALA A 113 -0.85 8.81 12.21
N GLY A 114 -0.72 9.87 11.39
CA GLY A 114 -1.87 10.59 10.83
C GLY A 114 -2.75 9.70 9.95
N PHE A 115 -2.16 8.81 9.15
CA PHE A 115 -2.88 7.89 8.29
C PHE A 115 -3.67 6.87 9.11
N ILE A 116 -3.08 6.31 10.17
CA ILE A 116 -3.79 5.41 11.11
C ILE A 116 -4.95 6.15 11.81
N TRP A 117 -4.76 7.41 12.18
CA TRP A 117 -5.81 8.21 12.83
C TRP A 117 -7.04 8.43 11.94
N HIS A 118 -6.87 8.48 10.61
CA HIS A 118 -7.94 8.74 9.64
C HIS A 118 -8.47 7.49 8.93
N ALA A 119 -7.90 6.31 9.19
CA ALA A 119 -8.27 5.03 8.57
C ALA A 119 -9.48 4.37 9.27
#